data_AF-A0A1D7QYA3-F1
#
_entry.id   AF-A0A1D7QYA3-F1
#
_cell.length_a   1.000
_cell.length_b   1.000
_cell.length_c   1.000
_cell.angle_alpha   90.00
_cell.angle_beta   90.00
_cell.angle_gamma   90.00
#
_symmetry.space_group_name_H-M   'P 1'
#
loop_
_entity.id
_entity.type
_entity.pdbx_description
1 polymer ?
#
loop_
_entity_poly.entity_id
_entity_poly.type
_entity_poly.pdbx_seq_one_letter_code
_entity_poly.pdbx_strand_id
1 'polypeptide(L)'
;MDKQVVAVLHSLDQKEGVIRELEIKGVKEEDVEVIHREEEAAASYKAFFEQGDYVVVVNVDKELGKIPVEQEDTLSEHRTPKGHHHQPHHQMKQGM
;
A
#
# COMPACT_ATOMS: atom_id res chain seq x y z
N MET A 1 -0.60 -1.01 -23.39
CA MET A 1 -1.66 -0.93 -22.36
C MET A 1 -1.05 -1.55 -21.14
N ASP A 2 -0.60 -0.68 -20.24
CA ASP A 2 0.15 -1.09 -19.07
C ASP A 2 -0.81 -1.14 -17.89
N LYS A 3 -0.89 -2.32 -17.28
CA LYS A 3 -1.72 -2.56 -16.11
C LYS A 3 -0.86 -2.39 -14.87
N GLN A 4 -1.26 -1.51 -13.96
CA GLN A 4 -0.51 -1.26 -12.74
C GLN A 4 -1.32 -1.67 -11.52
N VAL A 5 -0.71 -2.46 -10.63
CA VAL A 5 -1.29 -2.75 -9.31
C VAL A 5 -1.13 -1.53 -8.41
N VAL A 6 -2.25 -1.01 -7.91
CA VAL A 6 -2.28 0.18 -7.04
C VAL A 6 -2.66 -0.14 -5.61
N ALA A 7 -3.39 -1.22 -5.37
CA ALA A 7 -3.83 -1.62 -4.04
C ALA A 7 -4.09 -3.14 -3.98
N VAL A 8 -4.01 -3.70 -2.77
CA VAL A 8 -4.46 -5.05 -2.42
C VAL A 8 -5.45 -4.90 -1.28
N LEU A 9 -6.61 -5.54 -1.39
CA LEU A 9 -7.69 -5.47 -0.42
C LEU A 9 -7.92 -6.84 0.21
N HIS A 10 -8.29 -6.83 1.48
CA HIS A 10 -8.73 -8.03 2.20
C HIS A 10 -10.24 -8.25 2.03
N SER A 11 -10.99 -7.17 1.83
CA SER A 11 -12.45 -7.21 1.65
C SER A 11 -12.90 -6.20 0.60
N LEU A 12 -14.09 -6.44 0.04
CA LEU A 12 -14.74 -5.50 -0.89
C LEU A 12 -15.18 -4.19 -0.22
N ASP A 13 -15.27 -4.15 1.11
CA ASP A 13 -15.64 -2.94 1.87
C ASP A 13 -14.58 -1.84 1.70
N GLN A 14 -13.31 -2.24 1.57
CA GLN A 14 -12.18 -1.34 1.34
C GLN A 14 -12.15 -0.76 -0.09
N LYS A 15 -12.95 -1.31 -1.02
CA LYS A 15 -12.95 -0.93 -2.44
C LYS A 15 -13.38 0.53 -2.64
N GLU A 16 -14.44 0.97 -1.97
CA GLU A 16 -14.99 2.31 -2.17
C GLU A 16 -13.99 3.40 -1.76
N GLY A 17 -13.26 3.19 -0.67
CA GLY A 17 -12.20 4.11 -0.24
C GLY A 17 -11.07 4.23 -1.27
N VAL A 18 -10.64 3.10 -1.84
CA VAL A 18 -9.58 3.07 -2.85
C VAL A 18 -10.02 3.70 -4.17
N ILE A 19 -11.25 3.47 -4.62
CA ILE A 19 -11.79 4.11 -5.83
C ILE A 19 -11.84 5.62 -5.64
N ARG A 20 -12.33 6.11 -4.50
CA ARG A 20 -12.39 7.54 -4.22
C ARG A 20 -11.00 8.20 -4.24
N GLU A 21 -10.00 7.54 -3.67
CA GLU A 21 -8.60 8.00 -3.71
C GLU A 21 -8.03 8.02 -5.14
N LEU A 22 -8.42 7.05 -5.97
CA LEU A 22 -8.04 6.98 -7.39
C LEU A 22 -8.69 8.10 -8.20
N GLU A 23 -9.95 8.41 -7.96
CA GLU A 23 -10.67 9.51 -8.61
C GLU A 23 -10.04 10.87 -8.31
N ILE A 24 -9.62 11.10 -7.05
CA ILE A 24 -8.90 12.34 -6.66
C ILE A 24 -7.58 12.48 -7.45
N LYS A 25 -6.96 11.36 -7.83
CA LYS A 25 -5.74 11.31 -8.65
C LYS A 25 -6.01 11.38 -10.16
N GLY A 26 -7.28 11.53 -10.55
CA GLY A 26 -7.70 11.66 -11.94
C GLY A 26 -7.85 10.33 -12.69
N VAL A 27 -7.91 9.21 -11.97
CA VAL A 27 -8.21 7.90 -12.56
C VAL A 27 -9.72 7.74 -12.62
N LYS A 28 -10.24 7.33 -13.78
CA LYS A 28 -11.66 7.06 -13.91
C LYS A 28 -11.98 5.67 -13.39
N GLU A 29 -13.16 5.50 -12.81
CA GLU A 29 -13.63 4.18 -12.36
C GLU A 29 -13.64 3.13 -13.49
N GLU A 30 -13.92 3.54 -14.74
CA GLU A 30 -13.89 2.66 -15.92
C GLU A 30 -12.50 2.06 -16.21
N ASP A 31 -11.43 2.70 -15.73
CA ASP A 31 -10.04 2.25 -15.86
C ASP A 31 -9.59 1.37 -14.68
N VAL A 32 -10.44 1.18 -13.67
CA VAL A 32 -10.15 0.40 -12.45
C VAL A 32 -10.74 -1.01 -12.58
N GLU A 33 -9.89 -2.01 -12.43
CA GLU A 33 -10.24 -3.44 -12.43
C GLU A 33 -9.93 -4.03 -11.06
N VAL A 34 -10.90 -4.70 -10.44
CA VAL A 34 -10.71 -5.43 -9.18
C VAL A 34 -10.72 -6.91 -9.49
N ILE A 35 -9.62 -7.60 -9.19
CA ILE A 35 -9.41 -9.01 -9.49
C ILE A 35 -9.44 -9.79 -8.19
N HIS A 36 -10.34 -10.75 -8.07
CA HIS A 36 -10.35 -11.71 -6.97
C HIS A 36 -9.39 -12.87 -7.21
N ARG A 37 -8.82 -13.44 -6.14
CA ARG A 37 -7.85 -14.54 -6.19
C ARG A 37 -8.30 -15.79 -6.96
N GLU A 38 -9.60 -15.99 -7.12
CA GLU A 38 -10.19 -17.15 -7.81
C GLU A 38 -10.46 -16.90 -9.30
N GLU A 39 -10.25 -15.68 -9.79
CA GLU A 39 -10.45 -15.35 -11.20
C GLU A 39 -9.26 -15.80 -12.06
N GLU A 40 -9.51 -16.09 -13.35
CA GLU A 40 -8.44 -16.49 -14.28
C GLU A 40 -7.34 -15.42 -14.39
N ALA A 41 -7.72 -14.15 -14.30
CA ALA A 41 -6.80 -13.01 -14.31
C ALA A 41 -5.87 -12.97 -13.07
N ALA A 42 -6.23 -13.65 -11.98
CA ALA A 42 -5.43 -13.70 -10.74
C ALA A 42 -4.08 -14.40 -10.93
N ALA A 43 -3.94 -15.25 -11.95
CA ALA A 43 -2.72 -15.99 -12.21
C ALA A 43 -1.48 -15.08 -12.35
N SER A 44 -1.67 -13.89 -12.92
CA SER A 44 -0.61 -12.88 -13.12
C SER A 44 -0.28 -12.07 -11.86
N TYR A 45 -1.12 -12.13 -10.82
CA TYR A 45 -1.00 -11.33 -9.60
C TYR A 45 -0.84 -12.17 -8.33
N LYS A 46 -0.51 -13.46 -8.48
CA LYS A 46 -0.37 -14.42 -7.36
C LYS A 46 0.45 -13.91 -6.16
N ALA A 47 1.53 -13.17 -6.42
CA ALA A 47 2.38 -12.61 -5.36
C ALA A 47 1.67 -11.56 -4.49
N PHE A 48 0.69 -10.84 -5.04
CA PHE A 48 -0.07 -9.83 -4.29
C PHE A 48 -1.16 -10.46 -3.42
N PHE A 49 -1.68 -11.62 -3.82
CA PHE A 49 -2.69 -12.34 -3.03
C PHE A 49 -2.16 -12.98 -1.74
N GLU A 50 -0.85 -12.89 -1.48
CA GLU A 50 -0.28 -13.19 -0.16
C GLU A 50 -0.70 -12.16 0.90
N GLN A 51 -1.09 -10.96 0.48
CA GLN A 51 -1.47 -9.86 1.36
C GLN A 51 -2.98 -9.66 1.47
N GLY A 52 -3.79 -10.15 0.53
CA GLY A 52 -5.26 -10.01 0.56
C GLY A 52 -5.95 -10.80 -0.54
N ASP A 53 -7.27 -10.88 -0.52
CA ASP A 53 -8.04 -11.70 -1.47
C ASP A 53 -8.40 -10.96 -2.78
N TYR A 54 -8.22 -9.64 -2.83
CA TYR A 54 -8.53 -8.80 -3.99
C TYR A 54 -7.35 -7.92 -4.38
N VAL A 55 -7.11 -7.76 -5.67
CA VAL A 55 -6.08 -6.87 -6.22
C VAL A 55 -6.76 -5.81 -7.06
N VAL A 56 -6.45 -4.54 -6.80
CA VAL A 56 -6.94 -3.40 -7.60
C VAL A 56 -5.86 -3.02 -8.61
N VAL A 57 -6.23 -3.11 -9.87
CA VAL A 57 -5.40 -2.83 -11.02
C VAL A 57 -5.99 -1.64 -11.77
N VAL A 58 -5.15 -0.74 -12.22
CA VAL A 58 -5.56 0.37 -13.08
C VAL A 58 -4.94 0.23 -14.46
N ASN A 59 -5.75 0.50 -15.47
CA ASN A 59 -5.30 0.56 -16.85
C ASN A 59 -4.74 1.96 -17.08
N VAL A 60 -3.42 2.07 -17.14
CA VAL A 60 -2.75 3.36 -17.24
C VAL A 60 -2.10 3.53 -18.60
N ASP A 61 -2.36 4.68 -19.21
CA ASP A 61 -1.58 5.18 -20.34
C ASP A 61 -0.29 5.89 -19.84
N LYS A 62 -0.24 6.25 -18.54
CA LYS A 62 0.89 6.94 -17.87
C LYS A 62 1.13 6.39 -16.47
N GLU A 63 2.39 6.19 -16.09
CA GLU A 63 2.80 5.68 -14.76
C GLU A 63 2.14 6.45 -13.61
N LEU A 64 1.33 5.77 -12.80
CA LEU A 64 0.77 6.32 -11.57
C LEU A 64 1.68 5.94 -10.40
N GLY A 65 1.86 6.80 -9.41
CA GLY A 65 2.60 6.42 -8.20
C GLY A 65 1.91 5.27 -7.43
N LYS A 66 2.64 4.61 -6.51
CA LYS A 66 2.02 3.64 -5.58
C LYS A 66 1.00 4.35 -4.68
N ILE A 67 -0.19 3.80 -4.54
CA ILE A 67 -1.19 4.32 -3.61
C ILE A 67 -1.02 3.58 -2.28
N PRO A 68 -0.67 4.26 -1.19
CA PRO A 68 -0.67 3.63 0.12
C PRO A 68 -2.13 3.30 0.47
N VAL A 69 -2.45 2.02 0.56
CA VAL A 69 -3.66 1.58 1.24
C VAL A 69 -3.35 1.67 2.73
N GLU A 70 -4.20 2.35 3.50
CA GLU A 70 -4.13 2.27 4.95
C GLU A 70 -4.29 0.79 5.32
N GLN A 71 -3.18 0.14 5.63
CA GLN A 71 -3.19 -1.20 6.22
C GLN A 71 -3.89 -0.99 7.55
N GLU A 72 -5.12 -1.50 7.67
CA GLU A 72 -5.74 -1.63 8.96
C GLU A 72 -4.77 -2.48 9.80
N ASP A 73 -4.20 -1.83 10.80
CA ASP A 73 -3.04 -2.25 11.58
C ASP A 73 -3.39 -3.54 12.33
N THR A 74 -3.30 -4.68 11.65
CA THR A 74 -3.34 -6.00 12.28
C THR A 74 -1.92 -6.40 12.71
N LEU A 75 -1.19 -5.46 13.33
CA LEU A 75 0.02 -5.78 14.08
C LEU A 75 -0.38 -6.28 15.47
N SER A 76 -0.77 -7.55 15.52
CA SER A 76 -0.54 -8.35 16.72
C SER A 76 0.93 -8.79 16.76
N GLU A 77 1.89 -7.87 16.82
CA GLU A 77 3.28 -8.22 17.14
C GLU A 77 3.98 -7.14 17.99
N HIS A 78 4.23 -7.52 19.25
CA HIS A 78 5.33 -7.08 20.09
C HIS A 78 5.91 -5.68 19.86
N ARG A 79 5.51 -4.74 20.74
CA ARG A 79 6.33 -3.58 21.11
C ARG A 79 7.70 -4.06 21.60
N THR A 80 8.67 -4.14 20.70
CA THR A 80 10.07 -3.96 21.07
C THR A 80 10.40 -2.48 20.82
N PRO A 81 10.76 -1.70 21.86
CA PRO A 81 11.17 -0.32 21.62
C PRO A 81 12.47 -0.34 20.83
N LYS A 82 12.39 0.12 19.57
CA LYS A 82 13.54 0.39 18.71
C LYS A 82 14.48 1.35 19.44
N GLY A 83 15.75 0.93 19.52
CA GLY A 83 16.84 1.66 20.14
C GLY A 83 16.86 3.12 19.71
N HIS A 84 16.78 3.99 20.70
CA HIS A 84 16.93 5.42 20.54
C HIS A 84 18.37 5.75 20.15
N HIS A 85 18.47 6.65 19.19
CA HIS A 85 19.66 7.13 18.51
C HIS A 85 20.78 7.68 19.43
N HIS A 86 22.02 7.31 19.05
CA HIS A 86 23.19 8.18 18.84
C HIS A 86 24.01 8.61 20.07
N GLN A 87 25.22 8.03 20.18
CA GLN A 87 26.39 8.79 20.65
C GLN A 87 26.94 9.60 19.47
N PRO A 88 27.33 10.87 19.69
CA PRO A 88 28.77 11.09 19.86
C PRO A 88 29.14 12.08 20.98
N HIS A 89 30.35 11.86 21.48
CA HIS A 89 31.19 12.75 22.29
C HIS A 89 31.23 14.19 21.73
N HIS A 90 31.04 15.20 22.58
CA HIS A 90 31.98 16.33 22.70
C HIS A 90 31.85 17.05 24.04
N GLN A 91 33.02 17.28 24.61
CA GLN A 91 33.38 17.86 25.89
C GLN A 91 33.69 19.36 25.71
N MET A 92 33.14 20.25 26.54
CA MET A 92 33.78 21.50 27.05
C MET A 92 32.94 22.02 28.24
N LYS A 93 33.39 22.78 29.23
CA LYS A 93 34.61 22.91 30.05
C LYS A 93 34.26 24.05 31.04
N GLN A 94 34.49 23.84 32.35
CA GLN A 94 34.63 24.81 33.47
C GLN A 94 33.68 26.03 33.64
N GLY A 95 33.20 26.21 34.87
CA GLY A 95 33.52 27.42 35.64
C GLY A 95 32.37 28.19 36.29
N MET A 96 32.14 27.95 37.59
CA MET A 96 32.11 28.89 38.75
C MET A 96 31.28 28.30 39.88
#